data_AF-A0A1X0VB82-F1
#
_entry.id   AF-A0A1X0VB82-F1
#
_cell.length_a   1.000
_cell.length_b   1.000
_cell.length_c   1.000
_cell.angle_alpha   90.00
_cell.angle_beta   90.00
_cell.angle_gamma   90.00
#
_symmetry.space_group_name_H-M   'P 1'
#
loop_
_entity.id
_entity.type
_entity.pdbx_description
1 polymer ?
#
loop_
_entity_poly.entity_id
_entity_poly.type
_entity_poly.pdbx_seq_one_letter_code
_entity_poly.pdbx_strand_id
1 'polypeptide(L)'
;MSSVFKKYRMTRKNVLLLAQAIINVNGKITWQDYASDSPYPDQHSLTLNEIKGSPEKFERFRNEFTHQMYSNVINDEMQRLEHDI
;
A
#
# COMPACT_ATOMS: atom_id res chain seq x y z
N MET A 1 6.46 22.76 3.42
CA MET A 1 7.05 22.59 2.08
C MET A 1 6.46 21.31 1.52
N SER A 2 5.67 21.38 0.44
CA SER A 2 5.19 20.16 -0.22
C SER A 2 6.39 19.49 -0.88
N SER A 3 6.62 18.20 -0.65
CA SER A 3 7.70 17.53 -1.35
C SER A 3 7.37 17.46 -2.84
N VAL A 4 8.40 17.52 -3.69
CA VAL A 4 8.20 17.33 -5.13
C VAL A 4 7.79 15.87 -5.35
N PHE A 5 6.72 15.65 -6.11
CA PHE A 5 6.21 14.31 -6.38
C PHE A 5 7.30 13.39 -6.97
N LYS A 6 7.55 12.25 -6.34
CA LYS A 6 8.56 11.27 -6.78
C LYS A 6 7.90 10.09 -7.47
N LYS A 7 8.35 9.75 -8.69
CA LYS A 7 7.92 8.53 -9.39
C LYS A 7 8.70 7.32 -8.90
N TYR A 8 8.02 6.40 -8.21
CA TYR A 8 8.61 5.15 -7.73
C TYR A 8 8.52 4.05 -8.79
N ARG A 9 9.59 3.25 -8.94
CA ARG A 9 9.55 1.99 -9.70
C ARG A 9 8.88 0.89 -8.87
N MET A 10 8.16 -0.02 -9.51
CA MET A 10 7.53 -1.18 -8.87
C MET A 10 8.55 -2.27 -8.52
N THR A 11 9.37 -2.01 -7.51
CA THR A 11 10.32 -2.98 -6.93
C THR A 11 9.80 -3.49 -5.59
N ARG A 12 10.26 -4.67 -5.15
CA ARG A 12 9.86 -5.23 -3.85
C ARG A 12 10.08 -4.24 -2.69
N LYS A 13 11.22 -3.53 -2.68
CA LYS A 13 11.50 -2.49 -1.68
C LYS A 13 10.44 -1.39 -1.68
N ASN A 14 10.10 -0.86 -2.85
CA ASN A 14 9.16 0.26 -2.97
C ASN A 14 7.71 -0.14 -2.68
N VAL A 15 7.34 -1.39 -2.97
CA VAL A 15 6.02 -1.93 -2.57
C VAL A 15 5.93 -2.07 -1.06
N LEU A 16 6.98 -2.54 -0.39
CA LEU A 16 7.02 -2.59 1.07
C LEU A 16 7.02 -1.19 1.69
N LEU A 17 7.70 -0.24 1.07
CA LEU A 17 7.66 1.18 1.45
C LEU A 17 6.24 1.75 1.34
N LEU A 18 5.54 1.44 0.24
CA LEU A 18 4.14 1.82 0.06
C LEU A 18 3.24 1.22 1.13
N ALA A 19 3.40 -0.08 1.44
CA ALA A 19 2.63 -0.73 2.50
C ALA A 19 2.81 -0.01 3.84
N GLN A 20 4.05 0.33 4.20
CA GLN A 20 4.32 1.10 5.40
C GLN A 20 3.71 2.50 5.35
N ALA A 21 3.82 3.21 4.23
CA ALA A 21 3.24 4.55 4.07
C ALA A 21 1.71 4.53 4.21
N ILE A 22 1.03 3.55 3.60
CA ILE A 22 -0.42 3.37 3.74
C ILE A 22 -0.80 3.10 5.20
N ILE A 23 -0.03 2.27 5.92
CA ILE A 23 -0.27 2.03 7.35
C ILE A 23 -0.08 3.31 8.17
N ASN A 24 0.95 4.10 7.89
CA ASN A 24 1.21 5.34 8.62
C ASN A 24 0.10 6.38 8.40
N VAL A 25 -0.40 6.50 7.16
CA VAL A 25 -1.42 7.51 6.80
C VAL A 25 -2.82 7.05 7.19
N ASN A 26 -3.19 5.80 6.89
CA ASN A 26 -4.55 5.29 7.06
C ASN A 26 -4.74 4.42 8.30
N GLY A 27 -3.67 4.12 9.04
CA GLY A 27 -3.65 3.20 10.19
C GLY A 27 -3.70 1.71 9.81
N LYS A 28 -4.24 1.36 8.64
CA LYS A 28 -4.43 -0.02 8.18
C LYS A 28 -4.44 -0.13 6.66
N ILE A 29 -4.14 -1.33 6.16
CA ILE A 29 -4.32 -1.70 4.76
C ILE A 29 -5.61 -2.52 4.67
N THR A 30 -6.68 -1.91 4.17
CA THR A 30 -7.97 -2.60 3.95
C THR A 30 -8.45 -2.39 2.54
N TRP A 31 -9.01 -3.44 1.94
CA TRP A 31 -9.73 -3.36 0.67
C TRP A 31 -11.05 -4.11 0.79
N GLN A 32 -11.94 -3.84 -0.16
CA GLN A 32 -13.25 -4.46 -0.25
C GLN A 32 -13.34 -5.20 -1.57
N ASP A 33 -13.74 -6.46 -1.51
CA ASP A 33 -14.01 -7.29 -2.69
C ASP A 33 -15.53 -7.47 -2.80
N TYR A 34 -16.09 -7.22 -3.98
CA TYR A 34 -17.51 -7.44 -4.25
C TYR A 34 -17.66 -8.79 -4.93
N ALA A 35 -17.89 -9.83 -4.13
CA ALA A 35 -18.27 -11.12 -4.67
C ALA A 35 -19.64 -10.99 -5.34
N SER A 36 -19.78 -11.50 -6.58
CA SER A 36 -20.99 -11.33 -7.41
C SER A 36 -22.27 -11.88 -6.78
N ASP A 37 -22.17 -12.77 -5.78
CA ASP A 37 -23.30 -13.41 -5.10
C ASP A 37 -23.60 -12.84 -3.71
N SER A 38 -22.76 -11.93 -3.19
CA SER A 38 -22.98 -11.32 -1.87
C SER A 38 -23.53 -9.90 -1.99
N PRO A 39 -24.63 -9.56 -1.29
CA PRO A 39 -25.14 -8.19 -1.25
C PRO A 39 -24.23 -7.23 -0.47
N TYR A 40 -23.22 -7.74 0.25
CA TYR A 40 -22.28 -6.95 1.04
C TYR A 40 -20.83 -7.23 0.62
N PRO A 41 -19.97 -6.19 0.57
CA PRO A 41 -18.56 -6.36 0.26
C PRO A 41 -17.84 -7.12 1.37
N ASP A 42 -16.97 -8.05 0.98
CA ASP A 42 -16.02 -8.68 1.89
C ASP A 42 -14.90 -7.70 2.20
N GLN A 43 -14.76 -7.34 3.48
CA GLN A 43 -13.68 -6.49 3.94
C GLN A 43 -12.47 -7.34 4.29
N HIS A 44 -11.37 -7.10 3.57
CA HIS A 44 -10.10 -7.73 3.86
C HIS A 44 -9.12 -6.73 4.48
N SER A 45 -8.21 -7.25 5.30
CA SER A 45 -7.12 -6.48 5.89
C SER A 45 -5.80 -7.21 5.70
N LEU A 46 -4.74 -6.45 5.44
CA LEU A 46 -3.38 -6.97 5.40
C LEU A 46 -2.50 -6.26 6.43
N THR A 47 -1.66 -7.03 7.10
CA THR A 47 -0.56 -6.49 7.91
C THR A 47 0.74 -6.47 7.11
N LEU A 48 1.66 -5.59 7.50
CA LEU A 48 2.98 -5.51 6.86
C LEU A 48 3.75 -6.85 6.92
N ASN A 49 3.62 -7.58 8.03
CA ASN A 49 4.29 -8.87 8.22
C ASN A 49 3.77 -9.93 7.25
N GLU A 50 2.46 -9.93 6.99
CA GLU A 50 1.85 -10.82 6.00
C GLU A 50 2.30 -10.51 4.57
N ILE A 51 2.41 -9.23 4.24
CA ILE A 51 2.93 -8.79 2.93
C ILE A 51 4.41 -9.17 2.78
N LYS A 52 5.21 -9.10 3.85
CA LYS A 52 6.62 -9.50 3.83
C LYS A 52 6.81 -11.01 3.75
N GLY A 53 5.95 -11.76 4.44
CA GLY A 53 6.08 -13.21 4.64
C GLY A 53 5.37 -14.08 3.61
N SER A 54 4.41 -13.56 2.85
CA SER A 54 3.63 -14.33 1.89
C SER A 54 3.68 -13.70 0.48
N PRO A 55 4.24 -14.39 -0.53
CA PRO A 55 4.33 -13.85 -1.89
C PRO A 55 2.95 -13.62 -2.53
N GLU A 56 1.96 -14.46 -2.24
CA GLU A 56 0.58 -14.28 -2.73
C GLU A 56 -0.04 -12.99 -2.20
N LYS A 57 0.11 -12.72 -0.90
CA LYS A 57 -0.39 -11.50 -0.25
C LYS A 57 0.38 -10.26 -0.74
N PHE A 58 1.67 -10.40 -1.03
CA PHE A 58 2.48 -9.35 -1.64
C PHE A 58 1.97 -8.96 -3.03
N GLU A 59 1.74 -9.93 -3.91
CA GLU A 59 1.23 -9.66 -5.25
C GLU A 59 -0.20 -9.11 -5.22
N ARG A 60 -1.04 -9.59 -4.30
CA ARG A 60 -2.38 -9.02 -4.11
C ARG A 60 -2.32 -7.57 -3.62
N PHE A 61 -1.51 -7.28 -2.62
CA PHE A 61 -1.26 -5.92 -2.16
C PHE A 61 -0.77 -5.02 -3.31
N ARG A 62 0.19 -5.52 -4.09
CA ARG A 62 0.72 -4.79 -5.25
C ARG A 62 -0.42 -4.45 -6.22
N ASN A 63 -1.23 -5.42 -6.64
CA ASN A 63 -2.31 -5.16 -7.60
C ASN A 63 -3.34 -4.18 -7.06
N GLU A 64 -3.78 -4.36 -5.81
CA GLU A 64 -4.81 -3.52 -5.21
C GLU A 64 -4.33 -2.11 -4.89
N PHE A 65 -3.11 -1.93 -4.35
CA PHE A 65 -2.69 -0.67 -3.76
C PHE A 65 -1.69 0.13 -4.59
N THR A 66 -1.20 -0.39 -5.73
CA THR A 66 -0.26 0.33 -6.62
C THR A 66 -0.70 1.75 -6.94
N HIS A 67 -2.00 1.94 -7.20
CA HIS A 67 -2.56 3.23 -7.56
C HIS A 67 -2.36 4.29 -6.46
N GLN A 68 -2.23 3.88 -5.20
CA GLN A 68 -2.02 4.80 -4.08
C GLN A 68 -0.64 5.49 -4.10
N MET A 69 0.35 4.96 -4.83
CA MET A 69 1.64 5.66 -5.02
C MET A 69 1.49 7.04 -5.70
N TYR A 70 0.37 7.26 -6.41
CA TYR A 70 0.05 8.53 -7.06
C TYR A 70 -0.68 9.52 -6.15
N SER A 71 -1.07 9.12 -4.93
CA SER A 71 -1.59 10.04 -3.93
C SER A 71 -0.46 10.90 -3.37
N ASN A 72 -0.62 12.23 -3.37
CA ASN A 72 0.39 13.15 -2.83
C ASN A 72 0.73 12.83 -1.36
N VAL A 73 -0.28 12.53 -0.54
CA VAL A 73 -0.09 12.24 0.89
C VAL A 73 0.74 10.97 1.09
N ILE A 74 0.42 9.91 0.33
CA ILE A 74 1.16 8.65 0.39
C ILE A 74 2.57 8.83 -0.18
N ASN A 75 2.73 9.61 -1.25
CA ASN A 75 4.02 9.89 -1.86
C ASN A 75 4.95 10.64 -0.89
N ASP A 76 4.44 11.67 -0.22
CA ASP A 76 5.19 12.42 0.80
C ASP A 76 5.64 11.50 1.95
N GLU A 77 4.75 10.63 2.44
CA GLU A 77 5.09 9.68 3.50
C GLU A 77 6.08 8.62 3.03
N MET A 78 5.97 8.13 1.79
CA MET A 78 6.97 7.23 1.20
C MET A 78 8.35 7.90 1.11
N GLN A 79 8.42 9.18 0.75
CA GLN A 79 9.69 9.90 0.68
C GLN A 79 10.30 10.09 2.07
N ARG A 80 9.47 10.42 3.06
CA ARG A 80 9.90 10.52 4.46
C ARG A 80 10.47 9.20 4.97
N LEU A 81 9.76 8.10 4.74
CA LEU A 81 10.20 6.76 5.13
C LEU A 81 11.47 6.31 4.38
N GLU A 82 11.65 6.74 3.14
CA GLU A 82 12.87 6.44 2.39
C GLU A 82 14.10 7.14 2.98
N HIS A 83 13.93 8.33 3.56
CA HIS A 83 15.01 9.08 4.22
C HIS A 83 15.33 8.53 5.63
N ASP A 84 14.40 7.80 6.26
CA ASP A 84 14.58 7.22 7.59
C ASP A 84 15.34 5.86 7.56
N ILE A 85 15.52 5.28 6.36
CA ILE A 85 16.17 3.98 6.10
C ILE A 85 17.59 4.18 5.58
#